data_AF-A0A961A8F8-F1
#
_entry.id   AF-A0A961A8F8-F1
#
_cell.length_a   1.000
_cell.length_b   1.000
_cell.length_c   1.000
_cell.angle_alpha   90.00
_cell.angle_beta   90.00
_cell.angle_gamma   90.00
#
_symmetry.space_group_name_H-M   'P 1'
#
loop_
_entity.id
_entity.type
_entity.pdbx_description
1 polymer ?
#
loop_
_entity_poly.entity_id
_entity_poly.type
_entity_poly.pdbx_seq_one_letter_code
_entity_poly.pdbx_strand_id
1 'polypeptide(L)'
;MLVALAVFTVICFFALGLKFFVNLFEVVTAPGASLKHHGSNDTAFYSIAVVFLGHLIGSIVLVLNRSQMSAGYHAFAEEFGTALAAANPNHNYQDVAANWATSTLDALYQTQVDTNLLWLGLWGMAIWVLAGLVYFLAAKMFGSPVSLSDLMSTTAYPMFFYTIGWCCYTAATFSGFQAFSEGFKPASMMGQSVLYIVGMVIMLYAIVLYAIAFMQATDLGFGQLIVGFLLYSLITGGIYFGIMNKVAGPAISKFTSDVASVDFSKPGYTLPGSEGL
;
A
#
# COMPACT_ATOMS: atom_id res chain seq x y z
N MET A 1 12.12 -16.07 -2.61
CA MET A 1 11.25 -15.11 -1.89
C MET A 1 10.10 -15.80 -1.18
N LEU A 2 9.16 -16.45 -1.88
CA LEU A 2 7.99 -17.09 -1.26
C LEU A 2 8.34 -18.08 -0.13
N VAL A 3 9.35 -18.94 -0.35
CA VAL A 3 9.83 -19.89 0.69
C VAL A 3 10.32 -19.16 1.94
N ALA A 4 11.09 -18.09 1.78
CA ALA A 4 11.59 -17.31 2.91
C ALA A 4 10.44 -16.65 3.69
N LEU A 5 9.49 -16.03 2.99
CA LEU A 5 8.29 -15.45 3.62
C LEU A 5 7.49 -16.51 4.37
N ALA A 6 7.25 -17.68 3.77
CA ALA A 6 6.54 -18.77 4.42
C ALA A 6 7.26 -19.26 5.70
N VAL A 7 8.58 -19.42 5.65
CA VAL A 7 9.40 -19.79 6.82
C VAL A 7 9.29 -18.73 7.93
N PHE A 8 9.43 -17.45 7.61
CA PHE A 8 9.28 -16.38 8.61
C PHE A 8 7.87 -16.31 9.18
N THR A 9 6.83 -16.52 8.38
CA THR A 9 5.43 -16.60 8.84
C THR A 9 5.25 -17.73 9.84
N VAL A 10 5.79 -18.92 9.53
CA VAL A 10 5.71 -20.09 10.43
C VAL A 10 6.48 -19.83 11.73
N ILE A 11 7.69 -19.27 11.67
CA ILE A 11 8.45 -18.88 12.87
C ILE A 11 7.66 -17.87 13.70
N CYS A 12 7.01 -16.89 13.07
CA CYS A 12 6.21 -15.89 13.75
C CYS A 12 4.98 -16.51 14.43
N PHE A 13 4.29 -17.46 13.77
CA PHE A 13 3.22 -18.25 14.40
C PHE A 13 3.71 -19.03 15.62
N PHE A 14 4.88 -19.66 15.55
CA PHE A 14 5.48 -20.36 16.69
C PHE A 14 5.81 -19.41 17.85
N ALA A 15 6.33 -18.22 17.55
CA ALA A 15 6.66 -17.21 18.56
C ALA A 15 5.41 -16.64 19.25
N LEU A 16 4.32 -16.48 18.50
CA LEU A 16 3.04 -16.00 18.99
C LEU A 16 2.24 -17.08 19.75
N GLY A 17 2.38 -18.34 19.35
CA GLY A 17 1.77 -19.50 19.99
C GLY A 17 0.24 -19.51 19.98
N LEU A 18 -0.37 -20.34 20.84
CA LEU A 18 -1.83 -20.49 20.92
C LEU A 18 -2.54 -19.19 21.34
N LYS A 19 -1.84 -18.33 22.10
CA LYS A 19 -2.36 -17.03 22.56
C LYS A 19 -2.86 -16.18 21.39
N PHE A 20 -2.17 -16.21 20.26
CA PHE A 20 -2.58 -15.44 19.08
C PHE A 20 -3.92 -15.86 18.53
N PHE A 21 -4.20 -17.16 18.43
CA PHE A 21 -5.47 -17.65 17.92
C PHE A 21 -6.64 -17.30 18.86
N VAL A 22 -6.41 -17.38 20.18
CA VAL A 22 -7.40 -16.97 21.19
C VAL A 22 -7.70 -15.48 21.07
N ASN A 23 -6.66 -14.64 21.10
CA ASN A 23 -6.82 -13.19 20.98
C ASN A 23 -7.46 -12.80 19.63
N LEU A 24 -7.07 -13.45 18.52
CA LEU A 24 -7.65 -13.19 17.20
C LEU A 24 -9.15 -13.54 17.19
N PHE A 25 -9.53 -14.67 17.78
CA PHE A 25 -10.94 -15.07 17.90
C PHE A 25 -11.74 -14.06 18.73
N GLU A 26 -11.19 -13.58 19.85
CA GLU A 26 -11.82 -12.58 20.72
C GLU A 26 -11.93 -11.20 20.04
N VAL A 27 -10.95 -10.80 19.24
CA VAL A 27 -11.02 -9.58 18.41
C VAL A 27 -12.10 -9.70 17.34
N VAL A 28 -12.22 -10.87 16.70
CA VAL A 28 -13.25 -11.11 15.68
C VAL A 28 -14.66 -11.12 16.27
N THR A 29 -14.84 -11.77 17.41
CA THR A 29 -16.18 -12.01 17.99
C THR A 29 -16.64 -10.93 18.97
N ALA A 30 -15.73 -10.26 19.67
CA ALA A 30 -16.05 -9.28 20.71
C ALA A 30 -15.09 -8.06 20.73
N PRO A 31 -14.91 -7.34 19.61
CA PRO A 31 -13.91 -6.26 19.49
C PRO A 31 -14.13 -5.11 20.50
N GLY A 32 -15.38 -4.92 20.94
CA GLY A 32 -15.77 -3.89 21.91
C GLY A 32 -15.19 -4.07 23.32
N ALA A 33 -14.64 -5.24 23.65
CA ALA A 33 -14.03 -5.51 24.96
C ALA A 33 -12.60 -6.07 24.85
N SER A 34 -12.28 -6.77 23.76
CA SER A 34 -11.02 -7.50 23.62
C SER A 34 -9.83 -6.63 23.26
N LEU A 35 -10.00 -5.59 22.43
CA LEU A 35 -8.88 -4.79 21.94
C LEU A 35 -8.11 -4.09 23.08
N LYS A 36 -8.80 -3.36 23.96
CA LYS A 36 -8.17 -2.74 25.15
C LYS A 36 -7.59 -3.77 26.11
N HIS A 37 -8.30 -4.88 26.31
CA HIS A 37 -7.86 -5.97 27.19
C HIS A 37 -6.53 -6.60 26.71
N HIS A 38 -6.43 -6.89 25.41
CA HIS A 38 -5.19 -7.38 24.83
C HIS A 38 -4.12 -6.29 24.80
N GLY A 39 -4.49 -5.05 24.49
CA GLY A 39 -3.57 -3.92 24.50
C GLY A 39 -2.86 -3.69 25.83
N SER A 40 -3.54 -3.92 26.96
CA SER A 40 -2.94 -3.79 28.30
C SER A 40 -2.16 -5.03 28.76
N ASN A 41 -2.41 -6.20 28.17
CA ASN A 41 -1.89 -7.49 28.64
C ASN A 41 -0.86 -8.11 27.68
N ASP A 42 -0.77 -7.62 26.45
CA ASP A 42 0.23 -8.02 25.47
C ASP A 42 1.52 -7.23 25.70
N THR A 43 2.66 -7.91 25.54
CA THR A 43 3.95 -7.22 25.57
C THR A 43 4.18 -6.48 24.27
N ALA A 44 4.98 -5.40 24.29
CA ALA A 44 5.34 -4.68 23.07
C ALA A 44 5.93 -5.58 21.98
N PHE A 45 6.77 -6.56 22.37
CA PHE A 45 7.32 -7.55 21.44
C PHE A 45 6.23 -8.42 20.79
N TYR A 46 5.24 -8.83 21.58
CA TYR A 46 4.11 -9.60 21.07
C TYR A 46 3.27 -8.78 20.08
N SER A 47 2.97 -7.52 20.38
CA SER A 47 2.27 -6.62 19.45
C SER A 47 3.05 -6.39 18.15
N ILE A 48 4.37 -6.22 18.24
CA ILE A 48 5.25 -6.14 17.06
C ILE A 48 5.13 -7.42 16.23
N ALA A 49 5.18 -8.60 16.86
CA ALA A 49 5.05 -9.87 16.16
C ALA A 49 3.68 -10.03 15.48
N VAL A 50 2.59 -9.59 16.12
CA VAL A 50 1.25 -9.58 15.52
C VAL A 50 1.21 -8.73 14.26
N VAL A 51 1.70 -7.48 14.32
CA VAL A 51 1.71 -6.60 13.16
C VAL A 51 2.62 -7.15 12.07
N PHE A 52 3.81 -7.63 12.42
CA PHE A 52 4.75 -8.22 11.49
C PHE A 52 4.17 -9.45 10.77
N LEU A 53 3.45 -10.32 11.49
CA LEU A 53 2.75 -11.46 10.91
C LEU A 53 1.74 -11.04 9.84
N GLY A 54 0.94 -10.01 10.10
CA GLY A 54 -0.04 -9.49 9.14
C GLY A 54 0.63 -9.03 7.84
N HIS A 55 1.81 -8.42 7.96
CA HIS A 55 2.62 -8.05 6.80
C HIS A 55 3.26 -9.21 6.07
N LEU A 56 3.72 -10.23 6.78
CA LEU A 56 4.25 -11.44 6.14
C LEU A 56 3.16 -12.15 5.32
N ILE A 57 1.95 -12.29 5.88
CA ILE A 57 0.79 -12.86 5.19
C ILE A 57 0.41 -12.00 3.98
N GLY A 58 0.29 -10.67 4.16
CA GLY A 58 -0.01 -9.76 3.06
C GLY A 58 1.05 -9.80 1.94
N SER A 59 2.33 -9.87 2.30
CA SER A 59 3.43 -10.00 1.33
C SER A 59 3.35 -11.31 0.55
N ILE A 60 2.97 -12.43 1.18
CA ILE A 60 2.73 -13.70 0.49
C ILE A 60 1.63 -13.52 -0.57
N VAL A 61 0.52 -12.84 -0.24
CA VAL A 61 -0.56 -12.55 -1.21
C VAL A 61 -0.02 -11.79 -2.42
N LEU A 62 0.75 -10.72 -2.20
CA LEU A 62 1.32 -9.94 -3.31
C LEU A 62 2.29 -10.77 -4.16
N VAL A 63 3.16 -11.56 -3.53
CA VAL A 63 4.12 -12.41 -4.24
C VAL A 63 3.43 -13.49 -5.08
N LEU A 64 2.35 -14.08 -4.58
CA LEU A 64 1.57 -15.07 -5.32
C LEU A 64 0.85 -14.47 -6.53
N ASN A 65 0.52 -13.18 -6.48
CA ASN A 65 -0.19 -12.46 -7.56
C ASN A 65 0.75 -11.63 -8.44
N ARG A 66 2.06 -11.64 -8.18
CA ARG A 66 3.06 -10.79 -8.86
C ARG A 66 2.96 -10.84 -10.38
N SER A 67 2.80 -12.02 -10.97
CA SER A 67 2.71 -12.17 -12.43
C SER A 67 1.47 -11.48 -13.01
N GLN A 68 0.31 -11.64 -12.38
CA GLN A 68 -0.93 -10.99 -12.81
C GLN A 68 -0.87 -9.48 -12.60
N MET A 69 -0.30 -9.03 -11.48
CA MET A 69 -0.10 -7.61 -11.21
C MET A 69 0.83 -6.97 -12.25
N SER A 70 1.91 -7.65 -12.63
CA SER A 70 2.85 -7.17 -13.64
C SER A 70 2.20 -7.11 -15.02
N ALA A 71 1.41 -8.13 -15.39
CA ALA A 71 0.70 -8.16 -16.67
C ALA A 71 -0.36 -7.06 -16.75
N GLY A 72 -1.14 -6.86 -15.69
CA GLY A 72 -2.14 -5.80 -15.66
C GLY A 72 -1.53 -4.40 -15.68
N TYR A 73 -0.41 -4.19 -14.99
CA TYR A 73 0.29 -2.90 -15.04
C TYR A 73 0.87 -2.61 -16.43
N HIS A 74 1.46 -3.62 -17.08
CA HIS A 74 1.97 -3.47 -18.44
C HIS A 74 0.87 -3.09 -19.43
N ALA A 75 -0.29 -3.72 -19.34
CA ALA A 75 -1.44 -3.40 -20.20
C ALA A 75 -1.93 -1.95 -19.99
N PHE A 76 -1.93 -1.46 -18.75
CA PHE A 76 -2.17 -0.03 -18.46
C PHE A 76 -1.10 0.88 -19.06
N ALA A 77 0.17 0.47 -19.01
CA ALA A 77 1.29 1.23 -19.58
C ALA A 77 1.20 1.31 -21.12
N GLU A 78 0.73 0.26 -21.79
CA GLU A 78 0.45 0.25 -23.24
C GLU A 78 -0.72 1.18 -23.60
N GLU A 79 -1.82 1.15 -22.84
CA GLU A 79 -2.96 2.02 -23.07
C GLU A 79 -2.58 3.50 -22.85
N PHE A 80 -1.85 3.79 -21.77
CA PHE A 80 -1.34 5.13 -21.52
C PHE A 80 -0.40 5.61 -22.64
N GLY A 81 0.51 4.73 -23.10
CA GLY A 81 1.39 5.02 -24.23
C GLY A 81 0.61 5.35 -25.50
N THR A 82 -0.46 4.59 -25.78
CA THR A 82 -1.35 4.82 -26.92
C THR A 82 -2.08 6.17 -26.81
N ALA A 83 -2.61 6.50 -25.63
CA ALA A 83 -3.26 7.78 -25.40
C ALA A 83 -2.29 8.97 -25.53
N LEU A 84 -1.05 8.82 -25.03
CA LEU A 84 0.00 9.82 -25.16
C LEU A 84 0.40 10.04 -26.62
N ALA A 85 0.54 8.97 -27.39
CA ALA A 85 0.84 9.02 -28.82
C ALA A 85 -0.28 9.72 -29.60
N ALA A 86 -1.55 9.41 -29.31
CA ALA A 86 -2.69 10.07 -29.93
C ALA A 86 -2.76 11.58 -29.60
N ALA A 87 -2.32 11.98 -28.41
CA ALA A 87 -2.24 13.39 -28.01
C ALA A 87 -1.02 14.13 -28.57
N ASN A 88 -0.04 13.43 -29.15
CA ASN A 88 1.17 14.03 -29.69
C ASN A 88 0.89 14.68 -31.07
N PRO A 89 1.10 16.00 -31.22
CA PRO A 89 0.82 16.71 -32.47
C PRO A 89 1.78 16.35 -33.61
N ASN A 90 2.91 15.67 -33.34
CA ASN A 90 3.85 15.25 -34.36
C ASN A 90 3.69 13.75 -34.71
N HIS A 91 3.05 13.49 -35.86
CA HIS A 91 2.77 12.14 -36.35
C HIS A 91 4.00 11.24 -36.51
N ASN A 92 5.17 11.79 -36.83
CA ASN A 92 6.39 10.99 -37.01
C ASN A 92 6.97 10.42 -35.70
N TYR A 93 6.51 10.92 -34.54
CA TYR A 93 7.04 10.55 -33.22
C TYR A 93 5.98 9.94 -32.31
N GLN A 94 4.80 9.60 -32.84
CA GLN A 94 3.72 8.98 -32.07
C GLN A 94 4.17 7.62 -31.49
N ASP A 95 4.73 6.75 -32.33
CA ASP A 95 5.21 5.42 -31.92
C ASP A 95 6.39 5.51 -30.94
N VAL A 96 7.27 6.50 -31.14
CA VAL A 96 8.41 6.74 -30.26
C VAL A 96 7.95 7.19 -28.87
N ALA A 97 6.94 8.06 -28.79
CA ALA A 97 6.35 8.50 -27.54
C ALA A 97 5.59 7.37 -26.82
N ALA A 98 4.88 6.52 -27.56
CA ALA A 98 4.19 5.35 -27.01
C ALA A 98 5.18 4.37 -26.36
N ASN A 99 6.17 3.90 -27.14
CA ASN A 99 7.14 2.90 -26.68
C ASN A 99 7.98 3.39 -25.50
N TRP A 100 8.34 4.67 -25.51
CA TRP A 100 9.06 5.29 -24.41
C TRP A 100 8.21 5.37 -23.13
N ALA A 101 6.92 5.73 -23.24
CA ALA A 101 6.02 5.81 -22.08
C ALA A 101 5.77 4.43 -21.45
N THR A 102 5.50 3.42 -22.28
CA THR A 102 5.28 2.05 -21.82
C THR A 102 6.53 1.51 -21.10
N SER A 103 7.71 1.61 -21.73
CA SER A 103 8.97 1.15 -21.13
C SER A 103 9.34 1.88 -19.84
N THR A 104 9.08 3.19 -19.76
CA THR A 104 9.35 3.99 -18.55
C THR A 104 8.42 3.58 -17.39
N LEU A 105 7.13 3.38 -17.67
CA LEU A 105 6.17 2.93 -16.67
C LEU A 105 6.48 1.51 -16.18
N ASP A 106 6.82 0.60 -17.08
CA ASP A 106 7.24 -0.76 -16.72
C ASP A 106 8.50 -0.76 -15.85
N ALA A 107 9.51 0.05 -16.20
CA ALA A 107 10.72 0.20 -15.40
C ALA A 107 10.40 0.77 -13.99
N LEU A 108 9.45 1.71 -13.91
CA LEU A 108 8.97 2.23 -12.63
C LEU A 108 8.29 1.14 -11.82
N TYR A 109 7.42 0.32 -12.41
CA TYR A 109 6.77 -0.80 -11.73
C TYR A 109 7.79 -1.82 -11.21
N GLN A 110 8.75 -2.21 -12.05
CA GLN A 110 9.81 -3.15 -11.66
C GLN A 110 10.63 -2.62 -10.47
N THR A 111 10.92 -1.32 -10.46
CA THR A 111 11.68 -0.68 -9.38
C THR A 111 10.83 -0.49 -8.12
N GLN A 112 9.59 -0.02 -8.25
CA GLN A 112 8.77 0.41 -7.12
C GLN A 112 7.96 -0.72 -6.48
N VAL A 113 7.53 -1.69 -7.28
CA VAL A 113 6.73 -2.82 -6.82
C VAL A 113 7.64 -4.03 -6.66
N ASP A 114 8.19 -4.57 -7.73
CA ASP A 114 8.89 -5.86 -7.70
C ASP A 114 10.14 -5.87 -6.81
N THR A 115 10.92 -4.80 -6.81
CA THR A 115 12.12 -4.69 -5.97
C THR A 115 11.79 -4.41 -4.50
N ASN A 116 10.71 -3.66 -4.23
CA ASN A 116 10.35 -3.24 -2.88
C ASN A 116 9.38 -4.18 -2.16
N LEU A 117 8.80 -5.17 -2.84
CA LEU A 117 7.92 -6.19 -2.23
C LEU A 117 8.55 -6.87 -1.01
N LEU A 118 9.87 -7.08 -1.00
CA LEU A 118 10.61 -7.65 0.13
C LEU A 118 10.64 -6.74 1.37
N TRP A 119 10.58 -5.42 1.16
CA TRP A 119 10.63 -4.43 2.22
C TRP A 119 9.25 -4.08 2.77
N LEU A 120 8.18 -4.56 2.14
CA LEU A 120 6.80 -4.19 2.45
C LEU A 120 6.42 -4.49 3.90
N GLY A 121 6.98 -5.54 4.49
CA GLY A 121 6.80 -5.82 5.91
C GLY A 121 7.48 -4.83 6.85
N LEU A 122 8.63 -4.29 6.47
CA LEU A 122 9.29 -3.23 7.24
C LEU A 122 8.61 -1.87 7.04
N TRP A 123 8.17 -1.57 5.81
CA TRP A 123 7.40 -0.37 5.51
C TRP A 123 6.12 -0.30 6.30
N GLY A 124 5.38 -1.40 6.36
CA GLY A 124 4.12 -1.40 7.05
C GLY A 124 4.26 -1.40 8.59
N MET A 125 5.36 -1.94 9.13
CA MET A 125 5.74 -1.68 10.53
C MET A 125 6.03 -0.19 10.78
N ALA A 126 6.75 0.47 9.87
CA ALA A 126 7.01 1.91 9.98
C ALA A 126 5.71 2.74 9.89
N ILE A 127 4.78 2.34 9.02
CA ILE A 127 3.45 2.96 8.90
C ILE A 127 2.66 2.81 10.21
N TRP A 128 2.66 1.62 10.81
CA TRP A 128 2.00 1.38 12.09
C TRP A 128 2.58 2.22 13.23
N VAL A 129 3.92 2.29 13.32
CA VAL A 129 4.61 3.14 14.30
C VAL A 129 4.28 4.61 14.08
N LEU A 130 4.32 5.08 12.84
CA LEU A 130 3.97 6.46 12.49
C LEU A 130 2.52 6.78 12.85
N ALA A 131 1.59 5.89 12.50
CA ALA A 131 0.18 6.03 12.85
C ALA A 131 0.01 6.13 14.37
N GLY A 132 0.57 5.19 15.13
CA GLY A 132 0.46 5.19 16.58
C GLY A 132 1.10 6.42 17.25
N LEU A 133 2.22 6.93 16.73
CA LEU A 133 2.81 8.18 17.20
C LEU A 133 1.90 9.38 16.95
N VAL A 134 1.33 9.50 15.74
CA VAL A 134 0.43 10.60 15.40
C VAL A 134 -0.84 10.55 16.25
N TYR A 135 -1.44 9.36 16.38
CA TYR A 135 -2.62 9.17 17.21
C TYR A 135 -2.32 9.38 18.69
N PHE A 136 -1.13 9.03 19.17
CA PHE A 136 -0.69 9.33 20.53
C PHE A 136 -0.56 10.83 20.77
N LEU A 137 0.06 11.56 19.85
CA LEU A 137 0.18 13.02 19.94
C LEU A 137 -1.20 13.68 19.92
N ALA A 138 -2.10 13.25 19.02
CA ALA A 138 -3.48 13.71 19.01
C ALA A 138 -4.18 13.41 20.34
N ALA A 139 -4.00 12.22 20.91
CA ALA A 139 -4.57 11.88 22.20
C ALA A 139 -4.06 12.78 23.34
N LYS A 140 -2.76 13.12 23.33
CA LYS A 140 -2.15 14.05 24.29
C LYS A 140 -2.64 15.48 24.12
N MET A 141 -2.90 15.95 22.90
CA MET A 141 -3.50 17.26 22.66
C MET A 141 -4.89 17.40 23.30
N PHE A 142 -5.61 16.29 23.45
CA PHE A 142 -6.92 16.24 24.12
C PHE A 142 -6.85 15.80 25.59
N GLY A 143 -5.65 15.74 26.19
CA GLY A 143 -5.47 15.44 27.61
C GLY A 143 -5.66 13.96 27.99
N SER A 144 -5.66 13.03 27.02
CA SER A 144 -5.81 11.60 27.32
C SER A 144 -4.61 11.06 28.12
N PRO A 145 -4.85 10.31 29.21
CA PRO A 145 -3.78 9.74 30.03
C PRO A 145 -3.11 8.51 29.39
N VAL A 146 -3.56 8.05 28.21
CA VAL A 146 -3.06 6.86 27.52
C VAL A 146 -1.53 6.85 27.38
N SER A 147 -0.89 5.69 27.57
CA SER A 147 0.53 5.51 27.24
C SER A 147 0.71 5.15 25.77
N LEU A 148 1.86 5.47 25.18
CA LEU A 148 2.15 5.08 23.78
C LEU A 148 2.13 3.55 23.64
N SER A 149 2.62 2.82 24.64
CA SER A 149 2.62 1.36 24.66
C SER A 149 1.20 0.78 24.60
N ASP A 150 0.27 1.31 25.40
CA ASP A 150 -1.11 0.83 25.41
C ASP A 150 -1.79 1.10 24.07
N LEU A 151 -1.60 2.29 23.49
CA LEU A 151 -2.19 2.66 22.21
C LEU A 151 -1.64 1.81 21.05
N MET A 152 -0.31 1.63 21.00
CA MET A 152 0.34 0.78 20.00
C MET A 152 -0.17 -0.66 20.12
N SER A 153 -0.17 -1.21 21.33
CA SER A 153 -0.58 -2.60 21.56
C SER A 153 -2.06 -2.83 21.23
N THR A 154 -2.93 -1.87 21.57
CA THR A 154 -4.37 -1.91 21.24
C THR A 154 -4.62 -1.84 19.73
N THR A 155 -3.74 -1.16 18.97
CA THR A 155 -3.86 -1.02 17.51
C THR A 155 -3.16 -2.11 16.69
N ALA A 156 -2.50 -3.08 17.35
CA ALA A 156 -1.77 -4.15 16.68
C ALA A 156 -2.66 -5.06 15.83
N TYR A 157 -3.80 -5.53 16.36
CA TYR A 157 -4.75 -6.37 15.62
C TYR A 157 -5.48 -5.61 14.50
N PRO A 158 -5.97 -4.37 14.70
CA PRO A 158 -6.45 -3.54 13.61
C PRO A 158 -5.43 -3.44 12.47
N MET A 159 -4.14 -3.23 12.78
CA MET A 159 -3.09 -3.19 11.76
C MET A 159 -2.87 -4.53 11.06
N PHE A 160 -2.86 -5.63 11.83
CA PHE A 160 -2.76 -6.99 11.29
C PHE A 160 -3.80 -7.23 10.19
N PHE A 161 -5.08 -6.90 10.47
CA PHE A 161 -6.15 -7.03 9.48
C PHE A 161 -5.99 -6.02 8.34
N TYR A 162 -5.70 -4.75 8.65
CA TYR A 162 -5.58 -3.69 7.66
C TYR A 162 -4.59 -4.05 6.57
N THR A 163 -3.41 -4.54 6.96
CA THR A 163 -2.36 -4.91 6.02
C THR A 163 -2.75 -6.07 5.12
N ILE A 164 -3.38 -7.11 5.67
CA ILE A 164 -3.85 -8.25 4.86
C ILE A 164 -4.88 -7.75 3.83
N GLY A 165 -5.85 -6.96 4.29
CA GLY A 165 -6.86 -6.37 3.41
C GLY A 165 -6.25 -5.48 2.31
N TRP A 166 -5.30 -4.62 2.67
CA TRP A 166 -4.58 -3.73 1.75
C TRP A 166 -3.80 -4.51 0.68
N CYS A 167 -3.13 -5.60 1.07
CA CYS A 167 -2.38 -6.43 0.13
C CYS A 167 -3.31 -7.17 -0.84
N CYS A 168 -4.44 -7.71 -0.36
CA CYS A 168 -5.47 -8.30 -1.21
C CYS A 168 -6.06 -7.26 -2.19
N TYR A 169 -6.41 -6.08 -1.68
CA TYR A 169 -6.93 -4.98 -2.49
C TYR A 169 -5.93 -4.51 -3.55
N THR A 170 -4.65 -4.37 -3.19
CA THR A 170 -3.58 -3.96 -4.09
C THR A 170 -3.36 -5.01 -5.18
N ALA A 171 -3.24 -6.29 -4.82
CA ALA A 171 -3.13 -7.37 -5.79
C ALA A 171 -4.29 -7.34 -6.80
N ALA A 172 -5.53 -7.21 -6.30
CA ALA A 172 -6.69 -7.14 -7.16
C ALA A 172 -6.74 -5.88 -8.05
N THR A 173 -6.31 -4.73 -7.53
CA THR A 173 -6.31 -3.45 -8.27
C THR A 173 -5.33 -3.50 -9.45
N PHE A 174 -4.10 -3.95 -9.19
CA PHE A 174 -3.08 -4.05 -10.23
C PHE A 174 -3.42 -5.11 -11.29
N SER A 175 -3.95 -6.26 -10.87
CA SER A 175 -4.47 -7.26 -11.83
C SER A 175 -5.68 -6.72 -12.62
N GLY A 176 -6.49 -5.84 -12.02
CA GLY A 176 -7.65 -5.21 -12.67
C GLY A 176 -7.31 -4.19 -13.75
N PHE A 177 -6.08 -3.67 -13.79
CA PHE A 177 -5.64 -2.75 -14.85
C PHE A 177 -5.65 -3.38 -16.25
N GLN A 178 -5.48 -4.70 -16.34
CA GLN A 178 -5.60 -5.41 -17.62
C GLN A 178 -6.99 -5.27 -18.26
N ALA A 179 -8.03 -5.20 -17.44
CA ALA A 179 -9.39 -5.01 -17.93
C ALA A 179 -9.66 -3.55 -18.33
N PHE A 180 -8.90 -2.58 -17.79
CA PHE A 180 -9.03 -1.16 -18.14
C PHE A 180 -8.60 -0.91 -19.59
N SER A 181 -7.48 -1.51 -20.00
CA SER A 181 -6.92 -1.45 -21.36
C SER A 181 -7.78 -2.08 -22.46
N GLU A 182 -8.75 -2.92 -22.09
CA GLU A 182 -9.70 -3.53 -23.02
C GLU A 182 -10.98 -2.69 -23.23
N GLY A 183 -11.02 -1.43 -22.75
CA GLY A 183 -12.13 -0.50 -22.97
C GLY A 183 -13.32 -0.68 -22.01
N PHE A 184 -13.11 -1.33 -20.86
CA PHE A 184 -14.16 -1.68 -19.90
C PHE A 184 -14.43 -0.56 -18.86
N LYS A 185 -15.71 -0.34 -18.54
CA LYS A 185 -16.19 0.74 -17.65
C LYS A 185 -15.81 0.52 -16.16
N PRO A 186 -15.52 1.57 -15.37
CA PRO A 186 -15.07 1.49 -13.96
C PRO A 186 -15.94 0.65 -13.02
N ALA A 187 -17.24 0.52 -13.30
CA ALA A 187 -18.17 -0.31 -12.53
C ALA A 187 -17.81 -1.82 -12.57
N SER A 188 -17.07 -2.26 -13.59
CA SER A 188 -16.62 -3.65 -13.71
C SER A 188 -15.40 -3.98 -12.85
N MET A 189 -14.59 -2.99 -12.45
CA MET A 189 -13.42 -3.20 -11.56
C MET A 189 -13.82 -3.61 -10.15
N MET A 190 -15.00 -3.16 -9.70
CA MET A 190 -15.48 -3.36 -8.32
C MET A 190 -16.02 -4.79 -8.05
N GLY A 191 -16.02 -5.70 -9.03
CA GLY A 191 -16.69 -7.00 -8.92
C GLY A 191 -15.96 -8.23 -9.49
N GLN A 192 -14.75 -8.11 -10.03
CA GLN A 192 -14.17 -9.18 -10.87
C GLN A 192 -13.27 -10.18 -10.12
N SER A 193 -12.78 -9.88 -8.90
CA SER A 193 -12.00 -10.87 -8.13
C SER A 193 -12.51 -11.01 -6.71
N VAL A 194 -12.67 -12.27 -6.27
CA VAL A 194 -12.94 -12.61 -4.87
C VAL A 194 -11.92 -11.93 -3.95
N LEU A 195 -10.67 -11.77 -4.41
CA LEU A 195 -9.59 -11.11 -3.69
C LEU A 195 -9.87 -9.61 -3.45
N TYR A 196 -10.50 -8.90 -4.40
CA TYR A 196 -10.93 -7.51 -4.21
C TYR A 196 -11.98 -7.39 -3.10
N ILE A 197 -13.02 -8.22 -3.15
CA ILE A 197 -14.12 -8.22 -2.16
C ILE A 197 -13.57 -8.58 -0.79
N VAL A 198 -12.78 -9.66 -0.69
CA VAL A 198 -12.12 -10.08 0.54
C VAL A 198 -11.22 -8.98 1.09
N GLY A 199 -10.39 -8.38 0.23
CA GLY A 199 -9.50 -7.28 0.61
C GLY A 199 -10.26 -6.08 1.17
N MET A 200 -11.31 -5.63 0.48
CA MET A 200 -12.15 -4.51 0.91
C MET A 200 -12.90 -4.79 2.21
N VAL A 201 -13.47 -5.99 2.37
CA VAL A 201 -14.19 -6.38 3.60
C VAL A 201 -13.22 -6.41 4.78
N ILE A 202 -12.04 -7.00 4.62
CA ILE A 202 -11.02 -7.04 5.67
C ILE A 202 -10.51 -5.63 5.99
N MET A 203 -10.27 -4.79 4.98
CA MET A 203 -9.88 -3.40 5.19
C MET A 203 -10.94 -2.59 5.93
N LEU A 204 -12.20 -2.68 5.51
CA LEU A 204 -13.31 -1.98 6.15
C LEU A 204 -13.46 -2.43 7.60
N TYR A 205 -13.39 -3.74 7.83
CA TYR A 205 -13.38 -4.32 9.17
C TYR A 205 -12.21 -3.76 10.00
N ALA A 206 -11.00 -3.72 9.45
CA ALA A 206 -9.83 -3.17 10.11
C ALA A 206 -9.97 -1.68 10.45
N ILE A 207 -10.58 -0.87 9.57
CA ILE A 207 -10.86 0.55 9.81
C ILE A 207 -11.83 0.71 11.00
N VAL A 208 -12.88 -0.11 11.05
CA VAL A 208 -13.82 -0.12 12.17
C VAL A 208 -13.11 -0.53 13.46
N LEU A 209 -12.27 -1.57 13.43
CA LEU A 209 -11.47 -1.98 14.57
C LEU A 209 -10.50 -0.87 15.03
N TYR A 210 -9.90 -0.14 14.09
CA TYR A 210 -9.01 0.98 14.40
C TYR A 210 -9.74 2.10 15.15
N ALA A 211 -10.96 2.43 14.70
CA ALA A 211 -11.78 3.42 15.38
C ALA A 211 -12.12 2.97 16.80
N ILE A 212 -12.55 1.71 16.97
CA ILE A 212 -12.87 1.13 18.28
C ILE A 212 -11.62 1.11 19.18
N ALA A 213 -10.50 0.61 18.68
CA ALA A 213 -9.22 0.53 19.38
C ALA A 213 -8.76 1.90 19.90
N PHE A 214 -8.81 2.92 19.04
CA PHE A 214 -8.42 4.27 19.42
C PHE A 214 -9.34 4.84 20.50
N MET A 215 -10.66 4.76 20.31
CA MET A 215 -11.61 5.29 21.29
C MET A 215 -11.48 4.58 22.64
N GLN A 216 -11.28 3.26 22.65
CA GLN A 216 -11.08 2.51 23.89
C GLN A 216 -9.75 2.81 24.57
N ALA A 217 -8.66 2.92 23.81
CA ALA A 217 -7.35 3.17 24.39
C ALA A 217 -7.23 4.59 24.97
N THR A 218 -7.84 5.57 24.30
CA THR A 218 -7.67 6.99 24.62
C THR A 218 -8.79 7.57 25.49
N ASP A 219 -9.91 6.85 25.61
CA ASP A 219 -11.17 7.35 26.20
C ASP A 219 -11.66 8.66 25.52
N LEU A 220 -11.30 8.86 24.25
CA LEU A 220 -11.71 10.00 23.43
C LEU A 220 -12.90 9.66 22.53
N GLY A 221 -13.66 10.69 22.17
CA GLY A 221 -14.80 10.58 21.26
C GLY A 221 -14.40 10.49 19.78
N PHE A 222 -15.40 10.16 18.96
CA PHE A 222 -15.23 10.02 17.50
C PHE A 222 -14.73 11.30 16.81
N GLY A 223 -15.14 12.48 17.31
CA GLY A 223 -14.68 13.77 16.76
C GLY A 223 -13.15 13.95 16.89
N GLN A 224 -12.58 13.56 18.03
CA GLN A 224 -11.13 13.60 18.26
C GLN A 224 -10.38 12.58 17.39
N LEU A 225 -10.97 11.41 17.16
CA LEU A 225 -10.44 10.41 16.23
C LEU A 225 -10.31 10.98 14.81
N ILE A 226 -11.33 11.70 14.32
CA ILE A 226 -11.29 12.34 12.99
C ILE A 226 -10.12 13.32 12.91
N VAL A 227 -9.90 14.14 13.95
CA VAL A 227 -8.76 15.07 13.99
C VAL A 227 -7.43 14.31 13.91
N GLY A 228 -7.29 13.21 14.68
CA GLY A 228 -6.11 12.34 14.59
C GLY A 228 -5.90 11.76 13.19
N PHE A 229 -6.98 11.32 12.53
CA PHE A 229 -6.93 10.80 11.16
C PHE A 229 -6.53 11.88 10.14
N LEU A 230 -7.03 13.11 10.28
CA LEU A 230 -6.65 14.23 9.42
C LEU A 230 -5.17 14.58 9.59
N LEU A 231 -4.67 14.62 10.83
CA LEU A 231 -3.25 14.83 11.11
C LEU A 231 -2.38 13.72 10.50
N TYR A 232 -2.79 12.47 10.68
CA TYR A 232 -2.11 11.33 10.09
C TYR A 232 -2.06 11.44 8.56
N SER A 233 -3.21 11.69 7.92
CA SER A 233 -3.33 11.84 6.47
C SER A 233 -2.48 12.99 5.92
N LEU A 234 -2.41 14.12 6.64
CA LEU A 234 -1.58 15.25 6.27
C LEU A 234 -0.09 14.91 6.34
N ILE A 235 0.35 14.23 7.40
CA ILE A 235 1.74 13.84 7.60
C ILE A 235 2.15 12.79 6.57
N THR A 236 1.39 11.71 6.43
CA THR A 236 1.69 10.66 5.44
C THR A 236 1.58 11.17 4.02
N GLY A 237 0.59 12.01 3.72
CA GLY A 237 0.43 12.67 2.42
C GLY A 237 1.61 13.59 2.10
N GLY A 238 2.09 14.37 3.08
CA GLY A 238 3.27 15.20 2.94
C GLY A 238 4.56 14.40 2.72
N ILE A 239 4.75 13.30 3.46
CA ILE A 239 5.88 12.38 3.27
C ILE A 239 5.82 11.75 1.87
N TYR A 240 4.66 11.22 1.47
CA TYR A 240 4.46 10.63 0.15
C TYR A 240 4.74 11.63 -0.96
N PHE A 241 4.18 12.84 -0.86
CA PHE A 241 4.42 13.91 -1.82
C PHE A 241 5.91 14.31 -1.88
N GLY A 242 6.59 14.40 -0.74
CA GLY A 242 8.03 14.68 -0.68
C GLY A 242 8.87 13.60 -1.36
N ILE A 243 8.54 12.32 -1.13
CA ILE A 243 9.22 11.18 -1.78
C ILE A 243 8.96 11.20 -3.28
N MET A 244 7.70 11.35 -3.70
CA MET A 244 7.34 11.41 -5.12
C MET A 244 8.04 12.57 -5.85
N ASN A 245 8.11 13.76 -5.25
CA ASN A 245 8.85 14.87 -5.85
C ASN A 245 10.36 14.63 -5.91
N LYS A 246 10.94 13.89 -4.96
CA LYS A 246 12.38 13.59 -4.95
C LYS A 246 12.77 12.45 -5.88
N VAL A 247 11.89 11.46 -6.06
CA VAL A 247 12.17 10.24 -6.82
C VAL A 247 11.59 10.32 -8.23
N ALA A 248 10.30 10.62 -8.35
CA ALA A 248 9.63 10.77 -9.64
C ALA A 248 9.85 12.16 -10.25
N GLY A 249 9.97 13.21 -9.43
CA GLY A 249 10.18 14.58 -9.92
C GLY A 249 11.40 14.75 -10.83
N PRO A 250 12.59 14.23 -10.51
CA PRO A 250 13.74 14.28 -11.42
C PRO A 250 13.51 13.46 -12.71
N ALA A 251 12.82 12.32 -12.63
CA ALA A 251 12.49 11.51 -13.80
C ALA A 251 11.48 12.23 -14.73
N ILE A 252 10.47 12.90 -14.14
CA ILE A 252 9.51 13.74 -14.87
C ILE A 252 10.18 14.99 -15.44
N SER A 253 11.04 15.65 -14.68
CA SER A 253 11.80 16.82 -15.17
C SER A 253 12.77 16.43 -16.28
N LYS A 254 13.41 15.27 -16.16
CA LYS A 254 14.25 14.71 -17.21
C LYS A 254 13.41 14.36 -18.42
N PHE A 255 12.25 13.74 -18.24
CA PHE A 255 11.29 13.49 -19.33
C PHE A 255 10.91 14.79 -20.06
N THR A 256 10.48 15.82 -19.33
CA THR A 256 10.11 17.11 -19.93
C THR A 256 11.31 17.75 -20.64
N SER A 257 12.52 17.63 -20.09
CA SER A 257 13.75 18.14 -20.71
C SER A 257 14.14 17.35 -21.96
N ASP A 258 14.10 16.02 -21.91
CA ASP A 258 14.43 15.13 -23.02
C ASP A 258 13.45 15.39 -24.17
N VAL A 259 12.14 15.47 -23.88
CA VAL A 259 11.10 15.83 -24.88
C VAL A 259 11.31 17.24 -25.45
N ALA A 260 11.63 18.24 -24.62
CA ALA A 260 11.88 19.60 -25.08
C ALA A 260 13.18 19.74 -25.90
N SER A 261 14.15 18.85 -25.68
CA SER A 261 15.43 18.82 -26.38
C SER A 261 15.37 18.12 -27.75
N VAL A 262 14.28 17.41 -28.03
CA VAL A 262 14.08 16.73 -29.31
C VAL A 262 13.77 17.76 -30.38
N ASP A 263 14.70 17.94 -31.31
CA ASP A 263 14.47 18.69 -32.55
C ASP A 263 13.61 17.85 -33.51
N PHE A 264 12.30 17.96 -33.30
CA PHE A 264 11.24 17.29 -34.06
C PHE A 264 11.21 17.62 -35.57
N SER A 265 12.07 18.52 -36.04
CA SER A 265 12.20 18.90 -37.45
C SER A 265 13.21 18.03 -38.23
N LYS A 266 13.98 17.15 -37.55
CA LYS A 266 15.00 16.30 -38.17
C LYS A 266 14.56 14.84 -38.30
N PRO A 267 14.45 14.28 -39.52
CA PRO A 267 14.14 12.86 -39.69
C PRO A 267 15.28 11.98 -39.16
N GLY A 268 14.93 10.94 -38.39
CA GLY A 268 15.85 9.87 -37.96
C GLY A 268 16.42 9.97 -36.54
N TYR A 269 15.82 10.75 -35.64
CA TYR A 269 16.30 10.85 -34.26
C TYR A 269 15.81 9.69 -33.38
N THR A 270 16.74 8.95 -32.79
CA THR A 270 16.52 7.95 -31.73
C THR A 270 16.60 8.63 -30.37
N LEU A 271 15.63 8.36 -29.48
CA LEU A 271 15.68 8.88 -28.10
C LEU A 271 16.90 8.30 -27.36
N PRO A 272 17.56 9.06 -26.46
CA PRO A 272 18.58 8.50 -25.58
C PRO A 272 18.00 7.34 -24.76
N GLY A 273 18.53 6.13 -24.97
CA GLY A 273 18.01 4.89 -24.36
C GLY A 273 17.22 3.97 -25.30
N SER A 274 16.99 4.36 -26.56
CA SER A 274 16.52 3.46 -27.64
C SER A 274 17.66 2.73 -28.36
N GLU A 275 18.90 2.98 -27.98
CA GLU A 275 20.09 2.25 -28.45
C GLU A 275 20.13 0.88 -27.76
N GLY A 276 19.31 -0.06 -28.23
CA GLY A 276 19.26 -1.43 -27.71
C GLY A 276 17.96 -2.20 -27.90
N LEU A 277 16.94 -1.63 -28.57
CA LEU A 277 15.76 -2.36 -29.04
C LEU A 277 15.85 -2.63 -30.55
#